data_AF-A0A832ZI52-F1
#
_entry.id   AF-A0A832ZI52-F1
#
_cell.length_a   1.000
_cell.length_b   1.000
_cell.length_c   1.000
_cell.angle_alpha   90.00
_cell.angle_beta   90.00
_cell.angle_gamma   90.00
#
_symmetry.space_group_name_H-M   'P 1'
#
loop_
_entity.id
_entity.type
_entity.pdbx_description
1 polymer ?
#
loop_
_entity_poly.entity_id
_entity_poly.type
_entity_poly.pdbx_seq_one_letter_code
_entity_poly.pdbx_strand_id
1 'polypeptide(L)'
;KQINSPDQLPSWVFAKAVSVYYPDSNFNVAELRSIQASEYYDPVTRQVKIKTVVDNLYEQNWRAWHSILGAIHSETTNLKNTLVSIASEAGRALYDPSKVGLFHNAYSTLEARYLEIENYLYDLYTRLKNFGHLNEQELKQIEQKLNKLKEIRNKLQEIKNQINTLQNIAISKPVEEYKQYAQYIFKKLLEYSYYNLQQIEELSNELGKITMQKGAPKIYLPVPEHAPEIAAKTIKETYERYFQYLKEKHPDWLKDPEKLDIVIPPLVIEESYPGFVGTRPDEWIKFIENARKALKELVEKDPQLKTQIEKKYGSVEKFVEEKIGANLDIGHIKMYTKYGYTKEDILNWIRQIKPYIKHLHITESQHGEDTHLLPGMSWDDITKAELEELKDLLAEKGVYMVYEPGGWYTGQFSQEYGGELPYILEYSGFSPYYNLSYSEALFKPEYFMGHPTLYTPIHTPQITVTQYSPFAAHTFSNLPPHLGGRTAQTFSGKTLE
;
A
#
# COMPACT_ATOMS: atom_id res chain seq x y z
N LYS A 1 -9.90 5.68 22.87
CA LYS A 1 -9.06 6.72 23.50
C LYS A 1 -9.47 8.06 22.92
N GLN A 2 -9.71 9.09 23.74
CA GLN A 2 -9.91 10.46 23.23
C GLN A 2 -8.59 10.93 22.59
N ILE A 3 -8.68 11.50 21.38
CA ILE A 3 -7.56 12.04 20.62
C ILE A 3 -7.45 13.51 21.03
N ASN A 4 -6.37 13.86 21.71
CA ASN A 4 -6.17 15.18 22.32
C ASN A 4 -5.25 16.07 21.48
N SER A 5 -4.62 15.54 20.42
CA SER A 5 -3.81 16.30 19.46
C SER A 5 -3.89 15.63 18.07
N PRO A 6 -3.89 16.41 16.97
CA PRO A 6 -3.79 15.91 15.60
C PRO A 6 -2.56 15.02 15.35
N ASP A 7 -1.46 15.20 16.10
CA ASP A 7 -0.25 14.37 15.99
C ASP A 7 -0.46 12.94 16.52
N GLN A 8 -1.53 12.71 17.28
CA GLN A 8 -1.93 11.39 17.76
C GLN A 8 -2.74 10.62 16.70
N LEU A 9 -3.11 11.26 15.59
CA LEU A 9 -3.74 10.60 14.47
C LEU A 9 -2.68 9.84 13.67
N PRO A 10 -2.86 8.53 13.44
CA PRO A 10 -2.01 7.80 12.51
C PRO A 10 -2.06 8.43 11.10
N SER A 11 -0.96 8.43 10.37
CA SER A 11 -0.85 9.07 9.05
C SER A 11 -1.82 8.53 8.01
N TRP A 12 -2.29 7.29 8.16
CA TRP A 12 -3.33 6.70 7.32
C TRP A 12 -4.68 7.43 7.39
N VAL A 13 -4.92 8.27 8.40
CA VAL A 13 -6.11 9.13 8.48
C VAL A 13 -6.16 10.16 7.36
N PHE A 14 -5.00 10.53 6.80
CA PHE A 14 -4.86 11.52 5.71
C PHE A 14 -4.57 10.87 4.35
N ALA A 15 -4.17 9.59 4.34
CA ALA A 15 -4.16 8.80 3.12
C ALA A 15 -5.60 8.67 2.60
N LYS A 16 -5.79 8.74 1.27
CA LYS A 16 -7.10 8.50 0.63
C LYS A 16 -7.65 7.14 1.11
N ALA A 17 -8.59 7.21 2.05
CA ALA A 17 -9.32 6.14 2.74
C ALA A 17 -8.75 4.72 2.60
N VAL A 18 -7.90 4.30 3.54
CA VAL A 18 -7.54 2.88 3.70
C VAL A 18 -7.63 2.53 5.19
N SER A 19 -8.76 2.00 5.62
CA SER A 19 -8.90 1.39 6.94
C SER A 19 -9.56 0.03 6.80
N VAL A 20 -8.89 -1.03 7.29
CA VAL A 20 -9.47 -2.37 7.43
C VAL A 20 -9.79 -2.62 8.90
N TYR A 21 -11.05 -2.97 9.17
CA TYR A 21 -11.50 -3.48 10.44
C TYR A 21 -11.06 -4.95 10.59
N TYR A 22 -10.41 -5.28 11.71
CA TYR A 22 -10.13 -6.67 12.10
C TYR A 22 -11.31 -7.19 12.93
N PRO A 23 -12.07 -8.20 12.47
CA PRO A 23 -13.07 -8.82 13.31
C PRO A 23 -12.39 -9.56 14.47
N ASP A 24 -13.01 -9.49 15.65
CA ASP A 24 -12.54 -10.09 16.89
C ASP A 24 -12.33 -11.61 16.75
N SER A 25 -11.40 -12.15 17.53
CA SER A 25 -10.97 -13.56 17.55
C SER A 25 -12.08 -14.60 17.81
N ASN A 26 -13.26 -14.15 18.23
CA ASN A 26 -14.44 -14.98 18.52
C ASN A 26 -15.44 -15.10 17.36
N PHE A 27 -15.06 -14.70 16.14
CA PHE A 27 -15.93 -14.69 14.95
C PHE A 27 -16.44 -16.09 14.53
N ASN A 28 -17.77 -16.27 14.42
CA ASN A 28 -18.41 -17.51 13.97
C ASN A 28 -18.93 -17.38 12.53
N VAL A 29 -18.35 -18.16 11.61
CA VAL A 29 -18.70 -18.12 10.18
C VAL A 29 -20.13 -18.63 9.94
N ALA A 30 -20.66 -19.47 10.83
CA ALA A 30 -22.05 -19.92 10.79
C ALA A 30 -23.08 -18.82 11.07
N GLU A 31 -22.66 -17.66 11.57
CA GLU A 31 -23.54 -16.51 11.88
C GLU A 31 -23.54 -15.44 10.79
N LEU A 32 -22.73 -15.61 9.73
CA LEU A 32 -22.69 -14.70 8.58
C LEU A 32 -23.98 -14.78 7.76
N ARG A 33 -24.97 -13.93 8.09
CA ARG A 33 -26.04 -13.57 7.15
C ARG A 33 -25.49 -12.60 6.11
N SER A 34 -25.90 -12.73 4.84
CA SER A 34 -25.42 -11.90 3.72
C SER A 34 -25.51 -10.38 3.96
N ILE A 35 -26.43 -9.95 4.83
CA ILE A 35 -26.66 -8.55 5.20
C ILE A 35 -25.69 -8.08 6.30
N GLN A 36 -25.38 -8.90 7.31
CA GLN A 36 -24.52 -8.49 8.44
C GLN A 36 -23.04 -8.38 8.06
N ALA A 37 -22.57 -9.15 7.07
CA ALA A 37 -21.19 -9.06 6.57
C ALA A 37 -20.85 -7.68 6.00
N SER A 38 -21.83 -7.01 5.37
CA SER A 38 -21.66 -5.66 4.84
C SER A 38 -21.50 -4.62 5.95
N GLU A 39 -22.11 -4.83 7.11
CA GLU A 39 -22.06 -3.91 8.25
C GLU A 39 -20.74 -4.01 9.04
N TYR A 40 -20.02 -5.13 8.97
CA TYR A 40 -18.71 -5.31 9.63
C TYR A 40 -17.52 -4.74 8.84
N TYR A 41 -17.70 -4.51 7.53
CA TYR A 41 -16.66 -4.01 6.62
C TYR A 41 -16.98 -2.68 5.96
N ASP A 42 -18.14 -2.09 6.28
CA ASP A 42 -18.48 -0.70 5.94
C ASP A 42 -18.23 0.17 7.18
N PRO A 43 -16.99 0.66 7.41
CA PRO A 43 -16.78 1.67 8.41
C PRO A 43 -17.42 2.97 7.89
N VAL A 44 -18.68 3.19 8.21
CA VAL A 44 -19.32 4.53 8.22
C VAL A 44 -19.27 5.22 6.84
N THR A 45 -19.90 4.67 5.80
CA THR A 45 -20.03 5.38 4.50
C THR A 45 -21.43 5.37 3.89
N ARG A 46 -22.43 5.90 4.63
CA ARG A 46 -23.71 6.34 4.02
C ARG A 46 -23.64 7.72 3.33
N GLN A 47 -22.46 8.31 3.18
CA GLN A 47 -22.27 9.53 2.40
C GLN A 47 -21.54 9.21 1.09
N VAL A 48 -22.13 9.65 -0.01
CA VAL A 48 -21.70 9.43 -1.40
C VAL A 48 -20.24 9.87 -1.57
N LYS A 49 -19.29 8.93 -1.44
CA LYS A 49 -17.89 9.11 -1.84
C LYS A 49 -17.68 8.52 -3.22
N ILE A 50 -16.89 9.22 -4.04
CA ILE A 50 -16.43 8.74 -5.34
C ILE A 50 -15.59 7.48 -5.11
N LYS A 51 -16.09 6.31 -5.57
CA LYS A 51 -15.34 5.05 -5.49
C LYS A 51 -14.03 5.16 -6.26
N THR A 52 -12.92 4.92 -5.59
CA THR A 52 -11.60 4.86 -6.21
C THR A 52 -11.35 3.50 -6.88
N VAL A 53 -10.32 3.41 -7.72
CA VAL A 53 -9.87 2.13 -8.30
C VAL A 53 -9.49 1.12 -7.19
N VAL A 54 -8.94 1.62 -6.09
CA VAL A 54 -8.58 0.84 -4.91
C VAL A 54 -9.84 0.29 -4.22
N ASP A 55 -10.87 1.11 -4.03
CA ASP A 55 -12.17 0.66 -3.48
C ASP A 55 -12.81 -0.44 -4.34
N ASN A 56 -12.72 -0.32 -5.67
CA ASN A 56 -13.21 -1.35 -6.58
C ASN A 56 -12.41 -2.65 -6.46
N LEU A 57 -11.09 -2.58 -6.28
CA LEU A 57 -10.25 -3.76 -6.04
C LEU A 57 -10.56 -4.40 -4.67
N TYR A 58 -10.81 -3.59 -3.63
CA TYR A 58 -11.27 -4.07 -2.33
C TYR A 58 -12.62 -4.78 -2.44
N GLU A 59 -13.61 -4.18 -3.10
CA GLU A 59 -14.91 -4.81 -3.31
C GLU A 59 -14.80 -6.09 -4.13
N GLN A 60 -13.96 -6.13 -5.16
CA GLN A 60 -13.78 -7.34 -5.97
C GLN A 60 -13.10 -8.46 -5.19
N ASN A 61 -12.06 -8.13 -4.40
CA ASN A 61 -11.38 -9.11 -3.56
C ASN A 61 -12.33 -9.60 -2.45
N TRP A 62 -13.02 -8.66 -1.78
CA TRP A 62 -14.05 -8.97 -0.79
C TRP A 62 -15.13 -9.89 -1.36
N ARG A 63 -15.68 -9.57 -2.54
CA ARG A 63 -16.66 -10.41 -3.26
C ARG A 63 -16.11 -11.79 -3.58
N ALA A 64 -14.85 -11.90 -4.00
CA ALA A 64 -14.24 -13.18 -4.35
C ALA A 64 -14.15 -14.13 -3.14
N TRP A 65 -13.71 -13.63 -1.98
CA TRP A 65 -13.63 -14.45 -0.75
C TRP A 65 -15.00 -14.68 -0.12
N HIS A 66 -15.87 -13.67 -0.07
CA HIS A 66 -17.21 -13.78 0.51
C HIS A 66 -18.13 -14.68 -0.32
N SER A 67 -17.99 -14.68 -1.65
CA SER A 67 -18.74 -15.58 -2.53
C SER A 67 -18.50 -17.04 -2.16
N ILE A 68 -17.25 -17.43 -1.95
CA ILE A 68 -16.88 -18.81 -1.62
C ILE A 68 -17.33 -19.18 -0.22
N LEU A 69 -17.11 -18.32 0.78
CA LEU A 69 -17.57 -18.57 2.15
C LEU A 69 -19.09 -18.63 2.24
N GLY A 70 -19.79 -17.76 1.52
CA GLY A 70 -21.25 -17.76 1.40
C GLY A 70 -21.77 -19.03 0.72
N ALA A 71 -21.09 -19.50 -0.33
CA ALA A 71 -21.44 -20.76 -0.99
C ALA A 71 -21.25 -21.96 -0.06
N ILE A 72 -20.14 -22.04 0.67
CA ILE A 72 -19.90 -23.09 1.69
C ILE A 72 -21.01 -23.09 2.75
N HIS A 73 -21.36 -21.92 3.29
CA HIS A 73 -22.42 -21.79 4.30
C HIS A 73 -23.80 -22.21 3.76
N SER A 74 -24.16 -21.71 2.57
CA SER A 74 -25.41 -22.06 1.89
C SER A 74 -25.51 -23.57 1.67
N GLU A 75 -24.47 -24.18 1.10
CA GLU A 75 -24.47 -25.62 0.81
C GLU A 75 -24.45 -26.48 2.08
N THR A 76 -23.76 -26.05 3.13
CA THR A 76 -23.80 -26.73 4.44
C THR A 76 -25.21 -26.68 5.04
N THR A 77 -25.90 -25.55 4.93
CA THR A 77 -27.31 -25.42 5.35
C THR A 77 -28.23 -26.30 4.52
N ASN A 78 -28.04 -26.34 3.20
CA ASN A 78 -28.77 -27.21 2.30
C ASN A 78 -28.51 -28.69 2.61
N LEU A 79 -27.28 -29.06 2.97
CA LEU A 79 -26.90 -30.41 3.38
C LEU A 79 -27.69 -30.84 4.62
N LYS A 80 -27.80 -29.97 5.64
CA LYS A 80 -28.62 -30.22 6.84
C LYS A 80 -30.08 -30.50 6.49
N ASN A 81 -30.68 -29.64 5.68
CA ASN A 81 -32.07 -29.80 5.26
C ASN A 81 -32.28 -31.10 4.45
N THR A 82 -31.30 -31.44 3.62
CA THR A 82 -31.31 -32.67 2.82
C THR A 82 -31.22 -33.91 3.71
N LEU A 83 -30.46 -33.87 4.81
CA LEU A 83 -30.40 -34.97 5.78
C LEU A 83 -31.74 -35.22 6.50
N VAL A 84 -32.46 -34.16 6.85
CA VAL A 84 -33.82 -34.27 7.41
C VAL A 84 -34.77 -34.94 6.40
N SER A 85 -34.69 -34.52 5.13
CA SER A 85 -35.47 -35.12 4.05
C SER A 85 -35.15 -36.61 3.87
N ILE A 86 -33.87 -36.98 3.85
CA ILE A 86 -33.44 -38.38 3.76
C ILE A 86 -33.96 -39.22 4.92
N ALA A 87 -33.93 -38.72 6.15
CA ALA A 87 -34.47 -39.45 7.30
C ALA A 87 -35.97 -39.73 7.14
N SER A 88 -36.73 -38.75 6.64
CA SER A 88 -38.15 -38.91 6.31
C SER A 88 -38.38 -39.94 5.20
N GLU A 89 -37.64 -39.83 4.08
CA GLU A 89 -37.78 -40.74 2.94
C GLU A 89 -37.29 -42.16 3.25
N ALA A 90 -36.28 -42.32 4.10
CA ALA A 90 -35.84 -43.61 4.63
C ALA A 90 -36.97 -44.27 5.43
N GLY A 91 -37.64 -43.51 6.31
CA GLY A 91 -38.80 -43.98 7.05
C GLY A 91 -39.91 -44.47 6.11
N ARG A 92 -40.24 -43.71 5.07
CA ARG A 92 -41.24 -44.10 4.07
C ARG A 92 -40.85 -45.35 3.29
N ALA A 93 -39.59 -45.44 2.85
CA ALA A 93 -39.07 -46.59 2.10
C ALA A 93 -39.06 -47.90 2.91
N LEU A 94 -39.07 -47.85 4.25
CA LEU A 94 -39.19 -49.04 5.10
C LEU A 94 -40.60 -49.65 5.11
N TYR A 95 -41.64 -48.88 4.77
CA TYR A 95 -43.04 -49.30 4.82
C TYR A 95 -43.69 -49.39 3.43
N ASP A 96 -43.16 -48.68 2.44
CA ASP A 96 -43.68 -48.66 1.07
C ASP A 96 -42.53 -48.83 0.06
N PRO A 97 -42.42 -50.02 -0.57
CA PRO A 97 -41.43 -50.32 -1.60
C PRO A 97 -41.39 -49.31 -2.76
N SER A 98 -42.54 -48.72 -3.10
CA SER A 98 -42.63 -47.74 -4.19
C SER A 98 -41.87 -46.43 -3.88
N LYS A 99 -41.49 -46.22 -2.62
CA LYS A 99 -40.77 -45.03 -2.14
C LYS A 99 -39.25 -45.20 -2.08
N VAL A 100 -38.71 -46.40 -2.33
CA VAL A 100 -37.26 -46.64 -2.37
C VAL A 100 -36.58 -45.74 -3.43
N GLY A 101 -37.25 -45.45 -4.54
CA GLY A 101 -36.77 -44.51 -5.55
C GLY A 101 -36.67 -43.05 -5.06
N LEU A 102 -37.58 -42.62 -4.17
CA LEU A 102 -37.52 -41.28 -3.56
C LEU A 102 -36.33 -41.16 -2.62
N PHE A 103 -36.07 -42.20 -1.83
CA PHE A 103 -34.89 -42.28 -0.97
C PHE A 103 -33.59 -42.25 -1.80
N HIS A 104 -33.50 -43.01 -2.90
CA HIS A 104 -32.35 -42.97 -3.81
C HIS A 104 -32.12 -41.56 -4.40
N ASN A 105 -33.19 -40.85 -4.77
CA ASN A 105 -33.08 -39.47 -5.28
C ASN A 105 -32.60 -38.49 -4.19
N ALA A 106 -33.18 -38.57 -3.00
CA ALA A 106 -32.76 -37.77 -1.86
C ALA A 106 -31.27 -38.03 -1.50
N TYR A 107 -30.84 -39.29 -1.59
CA TYR A 107 -29.44 -39.67 -1.42
C TYR A 107 -28.52 -39.08 -2.49
N SER A 108 -28.91 -39.16 -3.76
CA SER A 108 -28.14 -38.57 -4.86
C SER A 108 -27.99 -37.05 -4.70
N THR A 109 -29.02 -36.40 -4.16
CA THR A 109 -28.96 -34.97 -3.81
C THR A 109 -27.96 -34.72 -2.68
N LEU A 110 -27.94 -35.55 -1.64
CA LEU A 110 -26.96 -35.45 -0.54
C LEU A 110 -25.53 -35.53 -1.04
N GLU A 111 -25.23 -36.53 -1.87
CA GLU A 111 -23.91 -36.75 -2.43
C GLU A 111 -23.45 -35.57 -3.29
N ALA A 112 -24.34 -35.03 -4.14
CA ALA A 112 -24.04 -33.85 -4.95
C ALA A 112 -23.72 -32.63 -4.06
N ARG A 113 -24.49 -32.39 -3.00
CA ARG A 113 -24.24 -31.28 -2.06
C ARG A 113 -22.92 -31.45 -1.32
N TYR A 114 -22.59 -32.67 -0.91
CA TYR A 114 -21.30 -32.97 -0.29
C TYR A 114 -20.13 -32.67 -1.24
N LEU A 115 -20.27 -33.04 -2.52
CA LEU A 115 -19.26 -32.77 -3.55
C LEU A 115 -19.06 -31.27 -3.78
N GLU A 116 -20.14 -30.47 -3.82
CA GLU A 116 -20.03 -29.02 -3.95
C GLU A 116 -19.27 -28.40 -2.76
N ILE A 117 -19.59 -28.81 -1.53
CA ILE A 117 -18.87 -28.34 -0.33
C ILE A 117 -17.39 -28.72 -0.42
N GLU A 118 -17.08 -29.96 -0.78
CA GLU A 118 -15.70 -30.43 -0.98
C GLU A 118 -14.97 -29.54 -2.00
N ASN A 119 -15.58 -29.27 -3.15
CA ASN A 119 -15.00 -28.42 -4.19
C ASN A 119 -14.75 -26.99 -3.70
N TYR A 120 -15.69 -26.37 -2.99
CA TYR A 120 -15.51 -25.03 -2.45
C TYR A 120 -14.41 -24.96 -1.38
N LEU A 121 -14.30 -25.97 -0.52
CA LEU A 121 -13.24 -26.03 0.49
C LEU A 121 -11.86 -26.24 -0.16
N TYR A 122 -11.78 -27.01 -1.24
CA TYR A 122 -10.54 -27.15 -2.03
C TYR A 122 -10.17 -25.86 -2.79
N ASP A 123 -11.13 -25.15 -3.38
CA ASP A 123 -10.87 -23.85 -4.01
C ASP A 123 -10.37 -22.83 -2.96
N LEU A 124 -11.03 -22.79 -1.81
CA LEU A 124 -10.62 -21.93 -0.69
C LEU A 124 -9.19 -22.25 -0.23
N TYR A 125 -8.85 -23.52 -0.05
CA TYR A 125 -7.49 -23.94 0.27
C TYR A 125 -6.47 -23.56 -0.80
N THR A 126 -6.81 -23.74 -2.07
CA THR A 126 -5.92 -23.39 -3.19
C THR A 126 -5.63 -21.89 -3.19
N ARG A 127 -6.64 -21.07 -2.92
CA ARG A 127 -6.47 -19.62 -2.78
C ARG A 127 -5.65 -19.25 -1.55
N LEU A 128 -5.92 -19.89 -0.41
CA LEU A 128 -5.13 -19.72 0.82
C LEU A 128 -3.66 -20.07 0.62
N LYS A 129 -3.37 -21.15 -0.12
CA LYS A 129 -2.01 -21.58 -0.45
C LYS A 129 -1.30 -20.59 -1.38
N ASN A 130 -2.01 -20.06 -2.37
CA ASN A 130 -1.41 -19.21 -3.40
C ASN A 130 -1.32 -17.73 -2.99
N PHE A 131 -2.25 -17.25 -2.17
CA PHE A 131 -2.43 -15.83 -1.88
C PHE A 131 -2.47 -15.48 -0.38
N GLY A 132 -2.60 -16.48 0.49
CA GLY A 132 -2.65 -16.30 1.94
C GLY A 132 -1.28 -16.26 2.60
N HIS A 133 -1.26 -15.90 3.89
CA HIS A 133 -0.06 -15.78 4.74
C HIS A 133 0.07 -16.95 5.72
N LEU A 134 -0.07 -18.17 5.20
CA LEU A 134 0.01 -19.39 5.99
C LEU A 134 1.42 -19.97 5.96
N ASN A 135 1.90 -20.46 7.09
CA ASN A 135 3.13 -21.23 7.12
C ASN A 135 2.89 -22.68 6.64
N GLU A 136 3.97 -23.41 6.36
CA GLU A 136 3.87 -24.79 5.86
C GLU A 136 3.13 -25.75 6.81
N GLN A 137 3.25 -25.53 8.13
CA GLN A 137 2.59 -26.38 9.12
C GLN A 137 1.07 -26.18 9.10
N GLU A 138 0.62 -24.94 8.97
CA GLU A 138 -0.80 -24.60 8.86
C GLU A 138 -1.41 -25.16 7.57
N LEU A 139 -0.70 -25.04 6.44
CA LEU A 139 -1.12 -25.63 5.17
C LEU A 139 -1.27 -27.16 5.27
N LYS A 140 -0.31 -27.84 5.91
CA LYS A 140 -0.38 -29.29 6.14
C LYS A 140 -1.57 -29.70 7.01
N GLN A 141 -1.89 -28.92 8.04
CA GLN A 141 -3.06 -29.19 8.89
C GLN A 141 -4.37 -29.08 8.12
N ILE A 142 -4.51 -28.06 7.28
CA ILE A 142 -5.68 -27.89 6.41
C ILE A 142 -5.78 -29.05 5.42
N GLU A 143 -4.67 -29.41 4.77
CA GLU A 143 -4.62 -30.51 3.80
C GLU A 143 -5.01 -31.86 4.41
N GLN A 144 -4.55 -32.15 5.63
CA GLN A 144 -4.96 -33.35 6.36
C GLN A 144 -6.47 -33.39 6.62
N LYS A 145 -7.08 -32.26 6.96
CA LYS A 145 -8.53 -32.18 7.19
C LYS A 145 -9.32 -32.32 5.88
N LEU A 146 -8.85 -31.72 4.79
CA LEU A 146 -9.44 -31.91 3.46
C LEU A 146 -9.35 -33.37 2.99
N ASN A 147 -8.26 -34.07 3.29
CA ASN A 147 -8.14 -35.49 2.96
C ASN A 147 -9.19 -36.36 3.69
N LYS A 148 -9.59 -35.99 4.90
CA LYS A 148 -10.72 -36.66 5.58
C LYS A 148 -12.04 -36.47 4.84
N LEU A 149 -12.25 -35.33 4.16
CA LEU A 149 -13.45 -35.13 3.33
C LEU A 149 -13.49 -36.10 2.14
N LYS A 150 -12.34 -36.39 1.53
CA LYS A 150 -12.23 -37.41 0.47
C LYS A 150 -12.60 -38.80 0.99
N GLU A 151 -12.14 -39.15 2.20
CA GLU A 151 -12.53 -40.42 2.82
C GLU A 151 -14.05 -40.52 3.01
N ILE A 152 -14.68 -39.41 3.42
CA ILE A 152 -16.13 -39.33 3.57
C ILE A 152 -16.86 -39.51 2.24
N ARG A 153 -16.39 -38.85 1.18
CA ARG A 153 -16.93 -39.05 -0.17
C ARG A 153 -16.83 -40.51 -0.60
N ASN A 154 -15.70 -41.17 -0.38
CA ASN A 154 -15.52 -42.58 -0.76
C ASN A 154 -16.54 -43.49 -0.06
N LYS A 155 -16.81 -43.25 1.23
CA LYS A 155 -17.83 -44.03 1.97
C LYS A 155 -19.26 -43.69 1.55
N LEU A 156 -19.55 -42.43 1.20
CA LEU A 156 -20.83 -42.10 0.56
C LEU A 156 -20.99 -42.82 -0.79
N GLN A 157 -19.93 -42.92 -1.59
CA GLN A 157 -19.99 -43.69 -2.84
C GLN A 157 -20.25 -45.18 -2.58
N GLU A 158 -19.66 -45.76 -1.53
CA GLU A 158 -19.93 -47.14 -1.10
C GLU A 158 -21.40 -47.33 -0.70
N ILE A 159 -21.95 -46.42 0.11
CA ILE A 159 -23.36 -46.46 0.53
C ILE A 159 -24.27 -46.31 -0.70
N LYS A 160 -23.92 -45.46 -1.67
CA LYS A 160 -24.69 -45.32 -2.92
C LYS A 160 -24.83 -46.65 -3.65
N ASN A 161 -23.73 -47.41 -3.75
CA ASN A 161 -23.73 -48.71 -4.40
C ASN A 161 -24.68 -49.68 -3.66
N GLN A 162 -24.70 -49.66 -2.33
CA GLN A 162 -25.63 -50.47 -1.53
C GLN A 162 -27.09 -50.05 -1.74
N ILE A 163 -27.36 -48.74 -1.89
CA ILE A 163 -28.70 -48.22 -2.19
C ILE A 163 -29.14 -48.65 -3.60
N ASN A 164 -28.25 -48.63 -4.58
CA ASN A 164 -28.54 -49.13 -5.93
C ASN A 164 -28.90 -50.62 -5.90
N THR A 165 -28.16 -51.43 -5.12
CA THR A 165 -28.49 -52.84 -4.90
C THR A 165 -29.86 -52.99 -4.23
N LEU A 166 -30.14 -52.20 -3.19
CA LEU A 166 -31.44 -52.20 -2.51
C LEU A 166 -32.58 -51.84 -3.47
N GLN A 167 -32.40 -50.85 -4.33
CA GLN A 167 -33.39 -50.46 -5.33
C GLN A 167 -33.70 -51.61 -6.30
N ASN A 168 -32.69 -52.31 -6.80
CA ASN A 168 -32.86 -53.47 -7.68
C ASN A 168 -33.59 -54.63 -6.97
N ILE A 169 -33.29 -54.86 -5.69
CA ILE A 169 -33.98 -55.86 -4.87
C ILE A 169 -35.44 -55.46 -4.65
N ALA A 170 -35.71 -54.19 -4.31
CA ALA A 170 -37.05 -53.69 -4.03
C ALA A 170 -38.01 -53.76 -5.24
N ILE A 171 -37.47 -53.74 -6.47
CA ILE A 171 -38.25 -53.94 -7.70
C ILE A 171 -38.74 -55.39 -7.84
N SER A 172 -37.97 -56.36 -7.32
CA SER A 172 -38.16 -57.79 -7.62
C SER A 172 -38.67 -58.61 -6.44
N LYS A 173 -38.66 -58.06 -5.22
CA LYS A 173 -38.97 -58.79 -3.98
C LYS A 173 -39.96 -58.04 -3.08
N PRO A 174 -40.76 -58.77 -2.28
CA PRO A 174 -41.61 -58.15 -1.25
C PRO A 174 -40.76 -57.53 -0.12
N VAL A 175 -41.34 -56.56 0.61
CA VAL A 175 -40.63 -55.73 1.60
C VAL A 175 -39.99 -56.57 2.71
N GLU A 176 -40.63 -57.66 3.10
CA GLU A 176 -40.21 -58.57 4.16
C GLU A 176 -38.83 -59.18 3.89
N GLU A 177 -38.49 -59.42 2.62
CA GLU A 177 -37.23 -60.04 2.23
C GLU A 177 -36.02 -59.10 2.30
N TYR A 178 -36.24 -57.78 2.26
CA TYR A 178 -35.14 -56.80 2.26
C TYR A 178 -35.21 -55.77 3.37
N LYS A 179 -36.27 -55.79 4.20
CA LYS A 179 -36.48 -54.83 5.29
C LYS A 179 -35.27 -54.69 6.22
N GLN A 180 -34.66 -55.80 6.61
CA GLN A 180 -33.46 -55.79 7.49
C GLN A 180 -32.26 -55.15 6.78
N TYR A 181 -32.08 -55.42 5.48
CA TYR A 181 -31.01 -54.83 4.67
C TYR A 181 -31.22 -53.32 4.46
N ALA A 182 -32.46 -52.89 4.20
CA ALA A 182 -32.83 -51.48 4.14
C ALA A 182 -32.57 -50.76 5.47
N GLN A 183 -33.00 -51.33 6.59
CA GLN A 183 -32.73 -50.79 7.94
C GLN A 183 -31.24 -50.65 8.22
N TYR A 184 -30.44 -51.64 7.83
CA TYR A 184 -28.98 -51.59 7.96
C TYR A 184 -28.38 -50.45 7.15
N ILE A 185 -28.75 -50.31 5.86
CA ILE A 185 -28.25 -49.23 5.00
C ILE A 185 -28.67 -47.86 5.56
N PHE A 186 -29.92 -47.70 5.98
CA PHE A 186 -30.45 -46.44 6.46
C PHE A 186 -29.78 -46.03 7.78
N LYS A 187 -29.58 -46.98 8.70
CA LYS A 187 -28.83 -46.74 9.94
C LYS A 187 -27.39 -46.33 9.65
N LYS A 188 -26.69 -47.09 8.80
CA LYS A 188 -25.30 -46.79 8.39
C LYS A 188 -25.21 -45.39 7.77
N LEU A 189 -26.17 -45.01 6.93
CA LEU A 189 -26.23 -43.67 6.34
C LEU A 189 -26.44 -42.58 7.39
N LEU A 190 -27.45 -42.69 8.24
CA LEU A 190 -27.78 -41.66 9.22
C LEU A 190 -26.64 -41.45 10.23
N GLU A 191 -26.05 -42.53 10.73
CA GLU A 191 -24.87 -42.47 11.59
C GLU A 191 -23.72 -41.77 10.85
N TYR A 192 -23.42 -42.22 9.62
CA TYR A 192 -22.29 -41.68 8.88
C TYR A 192 -22.47 -40.20 8.53
N SER A 193 -23.61 -39.81 7.98
CA SER A 193 -23.84 -38.44 7.54
C SER A 193 -23.98 -37.45 8.70
N TYR A 194 -24.58 -37.84 9.83
CA TYR A 194 -24.70 -36.96 10.99
C TYR A 194 -23.33 -36.65 11.61
N TYR A 195 -22.48 -37.65 11.82
CA TYR A 195 -21.14 -37.44 12.38
C TYR A 195 -20.20 -36.66 11.44
N ASN A 196 -20.41 -36.78 10.13
CA ASN A 196 -19.59 -36.06 9.16
C ASN A 196 -20.06 -34.62 8.93
N LEU A 197 -21.34 -34.33 9.10
CA LEU A 197 -21.85 -32.97 9.04
C LEU A 197 -21.14 -32.07 10.05
N GLN A 198 -20.99 -32.50 11.30
CA GLN A 198 -20.27 -31.73 12.31
C GLN A 198 -18.82 -31.44 11.89
N GLN A 199 -18.12 -32.42 11.33
CA GLN A 199 -16.74 -32.24 10.84
C GLN A 199 -16.65 -31.25 9.68
N ILE A 200 -17.62 -31.26 8.77
CA ILE A 200 -17.72 -30.29 7.67
C ILE A 200 -17.93 -28.88 8.22
N GLU A 201 -18.80 -28.72 9.22
CA GLU A 201 -19.06 -27.43 9.86
C GLU A 201 -17.83 -26.89 10.59
N GLU A 202 -17.16 -27.74 11.38
CA GLU A 202 -15.93 -27.38 12.09
C GLU A 202 -14.83 -26.95 11.11
N LEU A 203 -14.63 -27.71 10.03
CA LEU A 203 -13.65 -27.38 8.99
C LEU A 203 -14.02 -26.10 8.23
N SER A 204 -15.30 -25.92 7.90
CA SER A 204 -15.78 -24.70 7.22
C SER A 204 -15.59 -23.46 8.10
N ASN A 205 -15.89 -23.58 9.40
CA ASN A 205 -15.70 -22.49 10.36
C ASN A 205 -14.23 -22.16 10.56
N GLU A 206 -13.37 -23.18 10.68
CA GLU A 206 -11.93 -23.00 10.82
C GLU A 206 -11.33 -22.36 9.58
N LEU A 207 -11.65 -22.85 8.39
CA LEU A 207 -11.18 -22.27 7.13
C LEU A 207 -11.70 -20.86 6.94
N GLY A 208 -12.96 -20.57 7.27
CA GLY A 208 -13.47 -19.22 7.24
C GLY A 208 -12.73 -18.29 8.20
N LYS A 209 -12.46 -18.71 9.45
CA LYS A 209 -11.63 -17.93 10.39
C LYS A 209 -10.23 -17.66 9.83
N ILE A 210 -9.58 -18.68 9.29
CA ILE A 210 -8.24 -18.57 8.68
C ILE A 210 -8.29 -17.63 7.47
N THR A 211 -9.31 -17.74 6.61
CA THR A 211 -9.49 -16.86 5.46
C THR A 211 -9.64 -15.40 5.86
N MET A 212 -10.44 -15.13 6.91
CA MET A 212 -10.64 -13.77 7.41
C MET A 212 -9.38 -13.19 8.07
N GLN A 213 -8.58 -14.02 8.73
CA GLN A 213 -7.36 -13.59 9.41
C GLN A 213 -6.13 -13.51 8.51
N LYS A 214 -6.02 -14.43 7.53
CA LYS A 214 -4.79 -14.72 6.79
C LYS A 214 -4.98 -14.91 5.28
N GLY A 215 -6.23 -15.04 4.81
CA GLY A 215 -6.55 -15.35 3.43
C GLY A 215 -6.68 -14.14 2.53
N ALA A 216 -7.12 -13.00 3.06
CA ALA A 216 -6.99 -11.76 2.32
C ALA A 216 -5.48 -11.52 2.06
N PRO A 217 -5.04 -11.37 0.79
CA PRO A 217 -3.71 -10.85 0.55
C PRO A 217 -3.62 -9.54 1.35
N LYS A 218 -2.48 -9.28 2.01
CA LYS A 218 -2.22 -7.98 2.63
C LYS A 218 -2.36 -6.95 1.52
N ILE A 219 -3.55 -6.37 1.37
CA ILE A 219 -3.75 -5.28 0.43
C ILE A 219 -3.00 -4.14 1.05
N TYR A 220 -1.88 -3.79 0.40
CA TYR A 220 -0.97 -2.68 0.65
C TYR A 220 -0.95 -2.21 2.10
N LEU A 221 0.13 -2.58 2.80
CA LEU A 221 0.53 -1.85 4.00
C LEU A 221 0.41 -0.35 3.71
N PRO A 222 -0.09 0.48 4.65
CA PRO A 222 -0.22 1.90 4.42
C PRO A 222 1.10 2.39 3.84
N VAL A 223 1.07 2.92 2.62
CA VAL A 223 2.29 3.33 1.92
C VAL A 223 3.17 4.21 2.82
N PRO A 224 2.62 5.10 3.68
CA PRO A 224 3.42 5.85 4.64
C PRO A 224 4.21 5.01 5.66
N GLU A 225 3.75 3.82 6.04
CA GLU A 225 4.43 2.96 7.03
C GLU A 225 5.67 2.24 6.44
N HIS A 226 5.65 1.90 5.16
CA HIS A 226 6.69 1.07 4.53
C HIS A 226 7.55 1.78 3.50
N ALA A 227 7.03 2.81 2.86
CA ALA A 227 7.78 3.49 1.83
C ALA A 227 9.04 4.21 2.33
N PRO A 228 9.11 4.75 3.57
CA PRO A 228 10.38 5.26 4.09
C PRO A 228 11.49 4.20 4.09
N GLU A 229 11.17 2.93 4.34
CA GLU A 229 12.13 1.82 4.33
C GLU A 229 12.53 1.43 2.90
N ILE A 230 11.53 1.30 2.00
CA ILE A 230 11.78 0.95 0.60
C ILE A 230 12.55 2.05 -0.13
N ALA A 231 12.18 3.32 0.08
CA ALA A 231 12.85 4.44 -0.55
C ALA A 231 14.30 4.59 -0.04
N ALA A 232 14.56 4.36 1.24
CA ALA A 232 15.93 4.31 1.77
C ALA A 232 16.75 3.18 1.14
N LYS A 233 16.14 2.00 0.91
CA LYS A 233 16.78 0.90 0.17
C LYS A 233 17.11 1.30 -1.28
N THR A 234 16.19 1.98 -1.97
CA THR A 234 16.45 2.49 -3.33
C THR A 234 17.60 3.49 -3.35
N ILE A 235 17.65 4.44 -2.40
CA ILE A 235 18.77 5.40 -2.28
C ILE A 235 20.10 4.65 -2.09
N LYS A 236 20.12 3.63 -1.22
CA LYS A 236 21.32 2.80 -1.02
C LYS A 236 21.79 2.14 -2.31
N GLU A 237 20.88 1.51 -3.05
CA GLU A 237 21.19 0.86 -4.33
C GLU A 237 21.70 1.88 -5.36
N THR A 238 21.15 3.10 -5.38
CA THR A 238 21.61 4.18 -6.25
C THR A 238 23.03 4.61 -5.91
N TYR A 239 23.35 4.88 -4.64
CA TYR A 239 24.71 5.21 -4.22
C TYR A 239 25.69 4.06 -4.46
N GLU A 240 25.27 2.82 -4.23
CA GLU A 240 26.11 1.63 -4.47
C GLU A 240 26.51 1.53 -5.94
N ARG A 241 25.54 1.64 -6.86
CA ARG A 241 25.80 1.65 -8.30
C ARG A 241 26.67 2.83 -8.71
N TYR A 242 26.43 4.00 -8.13
CA TYR A 242 27.20 5.20 -8.45
C TYR A 242 28.66 5.09 -7.97
N PHE A 243 28.91 4.57 -6.78
CA PHE A 243 30.26 4.30 -6.29
C PHE A 243 30.97 3.23 -7.11
N GLN A 244 30.27 2.20 -7.56
CA GLN A 244 30.83 1.21 -8.50
C GLN A 244 31.25 1.88 -9.81
N TYR A 245 30.38 2.70 -10.40
CA TYR A 245 30.70 3.48 -11.59
C TYR A 245 31.93 4.37 -11.41
N LEU A 246 32.01 5.12 -10.31
CA LEU A 246 33.16 5.98 -10.01
C LEU A 246 34.45 5.18 -9.83
N LYS A 247 34.42 4.01 -9.18
CA LYS A 247 35.59 3.13 -9.05
C LYS A 247 36.08 2.60 -10.40
N GLU A 248 35.15 2.28 -11.30
CA GLU A 248 35.49 1.73 -12.63
C GLU A 248 36.01 2.78 -13.59
N LYS A 249 35.37 3.96 -13.63
CA LYS A 249 35.64 5.00 -14.64
C LYS A 249 36.56 6.10 -14.15
N HIS A 250 36.53 6.40 -12.85
CA HIS A 250 37.23 7.53 -12.25
C HIS A 250 37.85 7.18 -10.88
N PRO A 251 38.66 6.10 -10.79
CA PRO A 251 39.16 5.61 -9.50
C PRO A 251 39.96 6.65 -8.70
N ASP A 252 40.59 7.61 -9.38
CA ASP A 252 41.39 8.65 -8.72
C ASP A 252 40.54 9.76 -8.10
N TRP A 253 39.27 9.89 -8.48
CA TRP A 253 38.37 10.87 -7.88
C TRP A 253 37.96 10.50 -6.47
N LEU A 254 37.76 9.20 -6.20
CA LEU A 254 37.42 8.70 -4.86
C LEU A 254 38.63 8.64 -3.91
N LYS A 255 39.86 8.79 -4.43
CA LYS A 255 41.10 8.79 -3.64
C LYS A 255 41.49 10.17 -3.12
N ASP A 256 40.90 11.23 -3.68
CA ASP A 256 41.22 12.62 -3.36
C ASP A 256 40.10 13.22 -2.49
N PRO A 257 40.34 13.45 -1.19
CA PRO A 257 39.36 14.03 -0.27
C PRO A 257 38.73 15.33 -0.79
N GLU A 258 39.48 16.15 -1.53
CA GLU A 258 38.99 17.44 -2.02
C GLU A 258 38.02 17.31 -3.20
N LYS A 259 38.04 16.17 -3.91
CA LYS A 259 37.13 15.91 -5.02
C LYS A 259 35.80 15.30 -4.58
N LEU A 260 35.70 14.81 -3.34
CA LEU A 260 34.50 14.13 -2.84
C LEU A 260 33.24 15.01 -2.94
N ASP A 261 33.35 16.31 -2.69
CA ASP A 261 32.21 17.24 -2.82
C ASP A 261 31.73 17.46 -4.25
N ILE A 262 32.64 17.33 -5.22
CA ILE A 262 32.34 17.49 -6.64
C ILE A 262 31.71 16.20 -7.19
N VAL A 263 32.22 15.05 -6.76
CA VAL A 263 31.87 13.76 -7.36
C VAL A 263 30.81 13.00 -6.58
N ILE A 264 30.49 13.38 -5.35
CA ILE A 264 29.38 12.80 -4.58
C ILE A 264 28.37 13.92 -4.31
N PRO A 265 27.34 14.05 -5.17
CA PRO A 265 26.34 15.10 -5.00
C PRO A 265 25.51 14.84 -3.75
N PRO A 266 25.04 15.90 -3.07
CA PRO A 266 24.02 15.77 -2.05
C PRO A 266 22.70 15.31 -2.71
N LEU A 267 21.96 14.47 -1.99
CA LEU A 267 20.59 14.08 -2.30
C LEU A 267 19.69 14.74 -1.27
N VAL A 268 18.90 15.70 -1.75
CA VAL A 268 17.87 16.36 -0.95
C VAL A 268 16.52 15.76 -1.31
N ILE A 269 15.84 15.26 -0.28
CA ILE A 269 14.55 14.61 -0.41
C ILE A 269 13.51 15.69 -0.15
N GLU A 270 12.63 15.94 -1.11
CA GLU A 270 11.51 16.85 -0.95
C GLU A 270 10.28 16.11 -0.43
N GLU A 271 9.65 16.67 0.60
CA GLU A 271 8.30 16.30 0.99
C GLU A 271 7.31 16.77 -0.06
N SER A 272 6.42 15.88 -0.46
CA SER A 272 5.30 16.23 -1.34
C SER A 272 4.11 16.74 -0.50
N TYR A 273 2.97 16.96 -1.16
CA TYR A 273 1.76 17.47 -0.55
C TYR A 273 0.99 16.42 0.29
N PRO A 274 0.10 16.84 1.21
CA PRO A 274 -0.62 15.95 2.10
C PRO A 274 -1.32 14.78 1.39
N GLY A 275 -1.15 13.57 1.95
CA GLY A 275 -1.69 12.33 1.39
C GLY A 275 -0.75 11.61 0.42
N PHE A 276 0.37 12.24 0.03
CA PHE A 276 1.51 11.53 -0.55
C PHE A 276 2.37 10.91 0.54
N VAL A 277 3.27 10.05 0.11
CA VAL A 277 4.09 9.20 0.96
C VAL A 277 5.26 9.98 1.56
N GLY A 278 5.47 9.85 2.87
CA GLY A 278 6.60 10.51 3.54
C GLY A 278 6.46 12.03 3.54
N THR A 279 5.23 12.54 3.58
CA THR A 279 4.91 13.97 3.53
C THR A 279 4.60 14.55 4.89
N ARG A 280 4.32 13.70 5.89
CA ARG A 280 4.20 14.16 7.27
C ARG A 280 5.62 14.29 7.85
N PRO A 281 5.90 15.36 8.61
CA PRO A 281 7.24 15.65 9.13
C PRO A 281 7.93 14.49 9.86
N ASP A 282 7.23 13.75 10.71
CA ASP A 282 7.79 12.60 11.42
C ASP A 282 8.17 11.44 10.47
N GLU A 283 7.35 11.18 9.44
CA GLU A 283 7.62 10.16 8.42
C GLU A 283 8.76 10.56 7.51
N TRP A 284 8.81 11.83 7.14
CA TRP A 284 9.85 12.38 6.31
C TRP A 284 11.21 12.37 7.03
N ILE A 285 11.24 12.77 8.31
CA ILE A 285 12.42 12.63 9.17
C ILE A 285 12.86 11.15 9.23
N LYS A 286 11.92 10.23 9.45
CA LYS A 286 12.22 8.79 9.44
C LYS A 286 12.79 8.32 8.11
N PHE A 287 12.30 8.84 6.98
CA PHE A 287 12.84 8.53 5.66
C PHE A 287 14.27 9.05 5.51
N ILE A 288 14.54 10.31 5.85
CA ILE A 288 15.88 10.91 5.79
C ILE A 288 16.86 10.13 6.66
N GLU A 289 16.48 9.79 7.89
CA GLU A 289 17.33 9.02 8.82
C GLU A 289 17.61 7.61 8.32
N ASN A 290 16.60 6.93 7.77
CA ASN A 290 16.79 5.62 7.15
C ASN A 290 17.74 5.70 5.95
N ALA A 291 17.64 6.74 5.13
CA ALA A 291 18.53 6.96 3.99
C ALA A 291 19.98 7.26 4.45
N ARG A 292 20.17 8.11 5.46
CA ARG A 292 21.48 8.38 6.09
C ARG A 292 22.12 7.11 6.61
N LYS A 293 21.36 6.29 7.35
CA LYS A 293 21.82 5.00 7.86
C LYS A 293 22.24 4.07 6.72
N ALA A 294 21.43 4.00 5.66
CA ALA A 294 21.69 3.13 4.54
C ALA A 294 22.96 3.51 3.77
N LEU A 295 23.23 4.82 3.59
CA LEU A 295 24.47 5.34 3.02
C LEU A 295 25.68 5.10 3.94
N LYS A 296 25.52 5.29 5.25
CA LYS A 296 26.55 5.01 6.25
C LYS A 296 27.02 3.55 6.16
N GLU A 297 26.08 2.60 6.16
CA GLU A 297 26.38 1.17 6.01
C GLU A 297 27.13 0.85 4.71
N LEU A 298 26.88 1.59 3.63
CA LEU A 298 27.56 1.42 2.35
C LEU A 298 29.01 1.90 2.44
N VAL A 299 29.24 3.08 3.02
CA VAL A 299 30.58 3.66 3.21
C VAL A 299 31.41 2.80 4.16
N GLU A 300 30.83 2.30 5.25
CA GLU A 300 31.54 1.47 6.23
C GLU A 300 32.07 0.15 5.65
N LYS A 301 31.44 -0.37 4.59
CA LYS A 301 31.88 -1.59 3.88
C LYS A 301 33.07 -1.36 2.96
N ASP A 302 33.45 -0.11 2.71
CA ASP A 302 34.59 0.26 1.87
C ASP A 302 35.65 1.03 2.68
N PRO A 303 36.68 0.34 3.19
CA PRO A 303 37.72 0.97 4.01
C PRO A 303 38.47 2.11 3.31
N GLN A 304 38.63 2.04 1.99
CA GLN A 304 39.35 3.07 1.24
C GLN A 304 38.50 4.34 1.15
N LEU A 305 37.25 4.20 0.72
CA LEU A 305 36.31 5.32 0.64
C LEU A 305 36.08 5.93 2.03
N LYS A 306 35.88 5.09 3.06
CA LYS A 306 35.75 5.52 4.45
C LYS A 306 36.92 6.39 4.89
N THR A 307 38.16 5.96 4.61
CA THR A 307 39.36 6.72 5.00
C THR A 307 39.40 8.10 4.36
N GLN A 308 39.01 8.23 3.08
CA GLN A 308 39.01 9.55 2.42
C GLN A 308 37.87 10.43 2.92
N ILE A 309 36.70 9.84 3.19
CA ILE A 309 35.57 10.53 3.82
C ILE A 309 35.95 11.06 5.20
N GLU A 310 36.55 10.24 6.06
CA GLU A 310 36.98 10.68 7.39
C GLU A 310 38.04 11.78 7.34
N LYS A 311 38.91 11.78 6.33
CA LYS A 311 39.86 12.90 6.11
C LYS A 311 39.18 14.21 5.73
N LYS A 312 38.14 14.17 4.89
CA LYS A 312 37.43 15.37 4.41
C LYS A 312 36.43 15.90 5.43
N TYR A 313 35.59 15.02 5.97
CA TYR A 313 34.44 15.38 6.80
C TYR A 313 34.70 15.17 8.30
N GLY A 314 35.78 14.50 8.69
CA GLY A 314 36.10 14.17 10.08
C GLY A 314 35.42 12.90 10.60
N SER A 315 34.25 12.54 10.06
CA SER A 315 33.55 11.28 10.35
C SER A 315 32.62 10.86 9.21
N VAL A 316 32.21 9.59 9.20
CA VAL A 316 31.20 9.09 8.26
C VAL A 316 29.83 9.68 8.58
N GLU A 317 29.53 9.91 9.86
CA GLU A 317 28.29 10.55 10.33
C GLU A 317 28.12 11.95 9.73
N LYS A 318 29.15 12.79 9.82
CA LYS A 318 29.10 14.14 9.27
C LYS A 318 28.97 14.13 7.74
N PHE A 319 29.63 13.19 7.07
CA PHE A 319 29.46 12.99 5.63
C PHE A 319 28.01 12.66 5.25
N VAL A 320 27.36 11.71 5.94
CA VAL A 320 25.96 11.35 5.59
C VAL A 320 24.98 12.47 5.92
N GLU A 321 25.23 13.26 6.97
CA GLU A 321 24.44 14.45 7.31
C GLU A 321 24.57 15.57 6.27
N GLU A 322 25.75 15.73 5.67
CA GLU A 322 25.99 16.70 4.59
C GLU A 322 25.46 16.21 3.23
N LYS A 323 25.46 14.90 2.97
CA LYS A 323 25.03 14.34 1.68
C LYS A 323 23.55 13.98 1.60
N ILE A 324 22.87 13.69 2.71
CA ILE A 324 21.44 13.38 2.71
C ILE A 324 20.70 14.38 3.60
N GLY A 325 19.77 15.12 3.00
CA GLY A 325 19.00 16.14 3.70
C GLY A 325 17.58 16.32 3.15
N ALA A 326 16.89 17.32 3.69
CA ALA A 326 15.57 17.75 3.29
C ALA A 326 15.65 18.91 2.29
N ASN A 327 14.80 18.86 1.26
CA ASN A 327 14.36 20.03 0.52
C ASN A 327 12.96 20.39 1.04
N LEU A 328 12.81 21.45 1.83
CA LEU A 328 11.51 21.82 2.38
C LEU A 328 10.77 22.74 1.41
N ASP A 329 9.55 22.39 1.02
CA ASP A 329 8.60 23.30 0.36
C ASP A 329 7.59 23.82 1.39
N ILE A 330 7.71 25.11 1.72
CA ILE A 330 6.85 25.76 2.71
C ILE A 330 5.39 25.84 2.24
N GLY A 331 5.14 25.82 0.92
CA GLY A 331 3.81 25.72 0.35
C GLY A 331 3.17 24.36 0.62
N HIS A 332 3.91 23.26 0.50
CA HIS A 332 3.41 21.90 0.77
C HIS A 332 3.01 21.72 2.23
N ILE A 333 3.86 22.13 3.17
CA ILE A 333 3.57 22.01 4.61
C ILE A 333 2.32 22.81 4.99
N LYS A 334 2.16 24.01 4.44
CA LYS A 334 0.99 24.86 4.69
C LYS A 334 -0.32 24.21 4.24
N MET A 335 -0.30 23.27 3.28
CA MET A 335 -1.51 22.57 2.84
C MET A 335 -2.16 21.75 3.96
N TYR A 336 -1.44 21.41 5.04
CA TYR A 336 -2.03 20.71 6.17
C TYR A 336 -3.11 21.52 6.90
N THR A 337 -3.14 22.85 6.73
CA THR A 337 -4.19 23.71 7.27
C THR A 337 -5.60 23.31 6.84
N LYS A 338 -5.78 22.73 5.64
CA LYS A 338 -7.09 22.22 5.18
C LYS A 338 -7.62 21.04 5.99
N TYR A 339 -6.75 20.36 6.72
CA TYR A 339 -7.10 19.26 7.63
C TYR A 339 -7.26 19.72 9.08
N GLY A 340 -7.24 21.04 9.33
CA GLY A 340 -7.46 21.62 10.66
C GLY A 340 -6.19 21.82 11.49
N TYR A 341 -5.00 21.65 10.90
CA TYR A 341 -3.75 22.01 11.55
C TYR A 341 -3.63 23.52 11.67
N THR A 342 -3.20 23.98 12.84
CA THR A 342 -3.01 25.40 13.15
C THR A 342 -1.64 25.88 12.70
N LYS A 343 -1.48 27.19 12.58
CA LYS A 343 -0.17 27.82 12.32
C LYS A 343 0.91 27.32 13.31
N GLU A 344 0.59 27.16 14.59
CA GLU A 344 1.57 26.70 15.58
C GLU A 344 1.97 25.23 15.35
N ASP A 345 1.05 24.38 14.90
CA ASP A 345 1.37 22.99 14.54
C ASP A 345 2.37 22.97 13.37
N ILE A 346 2.14 23.82 12.36
CA ILE A 346 3.03 23.99 11.22
C ILE A 346 4.42 24.49 11.67
N LEU A 347 4.50 25.53 12.49
CA LEU A 347 5.79 26.04 12.99
C LEU A 347 6.51 25.00 13.86
N ASN A 348 5.78 24.20 14.65
CA ASN A 348 6.37 23.11 15.41
C ASN A 348 7.01 22.05 14.49
N TRP A 349 6.36 21.71 13.39
CA TRP A 349 6.93 20.82 12.38
C TRP A 349 8.16 21.39 11.69
N ILE A 350 8.13 22.66 11.32
CA ILE A 350 9.30 23.38 10.76
C ILE A 350 10.48 23.30 11.72
N ARG A 351 10.26 23.54 13.03
CA ARG A 351 11.31 23.42 14.05
C ARG A 351 11.89 22.00 14.16
N GLN A 352 11.07 20.97 14.00
CA GLN A 352 11.51 19.57 14.03
C GLN A 352 12.35 19.21 12.79
N ILE A 353 11.96 19.71 11.61
CA ILE A 353 12.64 19.42 10.34
C ILE A 353 13.89 20.28 10.16
N LYS A 354 13.96 21.47 10.77
CA LYS A 354 15.06 22.45 10.64
C LYS A 354 16.48 21.85 10.60
N PRO A 355 16.87 20.87 11.44
CA PRO A 355 18.22 20.27 11.41
C PRO A 355 18.53 19.45 10.15
N TYR A 356 17.50 19.08 9.39
CA TYR A 356 17.60 18.26 8.19
C TYR A 356 17.63 19.08 6.90
N ILE A 357 17.14 20.32 6.96
CA ILE A 357 16.95 21.19 5.79
C ILE A 357 18.31 21.55 5.20
N LYS A 358 18.45 21.29 3.91
CA LYS A 358 19.57 21.72 3.07
C LYS A 358 19.08 22.64 1.96
N HIS A 359 17.87 22.42 1.47
CA HIS A 359 17.25 23.23 0.43
C HIS A 359 15.87 23.70 0.90
N LEU A 360 15.47 24.88 0.46
CA LEU A 360 14.16 25.47 0.74
C LEU A 360 13.52 25.91 -0.57
N HIS A 361 12.36 25.36 -0.89
CA HIS A 361 11.46 25.88 -1.90
C HIS A 361 10.51 26.90 -1.26
N ILE A 362 10.51 28.10 -1.82
CA ILE A 362 9.70 29.22 -1.35
C ILE A 362 8.58 29.42 -2.33
N THR A 363 7.39 29.01 -1.91
CA THR A 363 6.14 29.11 -2.66
C THR A 363 5.02 29.51 -1.69
N GLU A 364 3.95 30.09 -2.22
CA GLU A 364 2.77 30.36 -1.44
C GLU A 364 1.59 29.49 -1.91
N SER A 365 1.00 28.76 -0.95
CA SER A 365 -0.19 27.93 -1.17
C SER A 365 -1.46 28.66 -0.74
N GLN A 366 -2.55 28.42 -1.45
CA GLN A 366 -3.86 29.02 -1.17
C GLN A 366 -4.95 27.97 -0.98
N HIS A 367 -5.82 28.15 0.01
CA HIS A 367 -6.94 27.25 0.33
C HIS A 367 -6.52 25.77 0.54
N GLY A 368 -5.27 25.53 0.95
CA GLY A 368 -4.71 24.19 1.14
C GLY A 368 -4.42 23.43 -0.15
N GLU A 369 -4.34 24.14 -1.27
CA GLU A 369 -3.91 23.62 -2.57
C GLU A 369 -2.48 24.05 -2.88
N ASP A 370 -1.79 23.21 -3.64
CA ASP A 370 -0.43 23.44 -4.12
C ASP A 370 -0.44 24.41 -5.32
N THR A 371 -0.63 25.69 -5.02
CA THR A 371 -0.85 26.72 -6.04
C THR A 371 0.44 27.31 -6.61
N HIS A 372 1.59 27.06 -5.96
CA HIS A 372 2.88 27.66 -6.29
C HIS A 372 2.77 29.17 -6.58
N LEU A 373 2.08 29.93 -5.73
CA LEU A 373 1.98 31.38 -5.89
C LEU A 373 3.30 32.05 -5.52
N LEU A 374 3.49 33.25 -6.04
CA LEU A 374 4.60 34.10 -5.62
C LEU A 374 4.44 34.51 -4.14
N PRO A 375 5.58 34.67 -3.43
CA PRO A 375 5.57 35.27 -2.09
C PRO A 375 4.80 36.60 -2.06
N GLY A 376 3.86 36.74 -1.13
CA GLY A 376 2.97 37.88 -0.96
C GLY A 376 1.58 37.75 -1.59
N MET A 377 1.25 36.62 -2.21
CA MET A 377 -0.02 36.41 -2.94
C MET A 377 -1.05 35.52 -2.23
N SER A 378 -0.67 34.78 -1.19
CA SER A 378 -1.59 33.92 -0.43
C SER A 378 -2.46 34.66 0.58
N TRP A 379 -2.15 35.93 0.85
CA TRP A 379 -2.88 36.80 1.79
C TRP A 379 -2.94 36.30 3.25
N ASP A 380 -2.03 35.43 3.67
CA ASP A 380 -1.84 35.04 5.07
C ASP A 380 -0.39 35.23 5.55
N ASP A 381 -0.14 34.95 6.83
CA ASP A 381 1.13 35.22 7.51
C ASP A 381 1.88 33.94 7.92
N ILE A 382 1.49 32.77 7.38
CA ILE A 382 2.11 31.48 7.73
C ILE A 382 3.49 31.39 7.10
N THR A 383 3.59 31.54 5.79
CA THR A 383 4.85 31.51 5.03
C THR A 383 5.89 32.47 5.60
N LYS A 384 5.47 33.70 5.94
CA LYS A 384 6.35 34.67 6.62
C LYS A 384 6.87 34.15 7.97
N ALA A 385 6.00 33.55 8.78
CA ALA A 385 6.41 33.00 10.08
C ALA A 385 7.34 31.79 9.94
N GLU A 386 7.13 30.93 8.94
CA GLU A 386 8.02 29.81 8.63
C GLU A 386 9.43 30.31 8.26
N LEU A 387 9.51 31.34 7.41
CA LEU A 387 10.78 31.98 7.05
C LEU A 387 11.48 32.61 8.26
N GLU A 388 10.73 33.24 9.18
CA GLU A 388 11.30 33.79 10.42
C GLU A 388 11.87 32.70 11.35
N GLU A 389 11.22 31.54 11.46
CA GLU A 389 11.75 30.38 12.20
C GLU A 389 13.03 29.82 11.55
N LEU A 390 13.13 29.92 10.23
CA LEU A 390 14.25 29.40 9.44
C LEU A 390 15.40 30.40 9.23
N LYS A 391 15.24 31.69 9.55
CA LYS A 391 16.19 32.76 9.21
C LYS A 391 17.65 32.47 9.56
N ASP A 392 17.92 31.88 10.72
CA ASP A 392 19.28 31.58 11.18
C ASP A 392 19.91 30.47 10.34
N LEU A 393 19.10 29.48 9.92
CA LEU A 393 19.53 28.41 9.04
C LEU A 393 19.75 28.94 7.62
N LEU A 394 18.90 29.86 7.15
CA LEU A 394 19.04 30.49 5.83
C LEU A 394 20.27 31.40 5.73
N ALA A 395 20.80 31.86 6.88
CA ALA A 395 22.07 32.56 6.97
C ALA A 395 23.30 31.62 6.97
N GLU A 396 23.10 30.31 7.12
CA GLU A 396 24.18 29.31 7.14
C GLU A 396 24.68 29.01 5.70
N LYS A 397 26.00 28.85 5.55
CA LYS A 397 26.58 28.47 4.26
C LYS A 397 26.17 27.05 3.89
N GLY A 398 25.69 26.87 2.66
CA GLY A 398 25.33 25.55 2.11
C GLY A 398 23.85 25.19 2.25
N VAL A 399 23.02 26.11 2.76
CA VAL A 399 21.57 26.03 2.65
C VAL A 399 21.13 26.85 1.43
N TYR A 400 20.44 26.22 0.49
CA TYR A 400 20.01 26.87 -0.76
C TYR A 400 18.54 27.24 -0.69
N MET A 401 18.20 28.42 -1.20
CA MET A 401 16.82 28.87 -1.36
C MET A 401 16.49 28.93 -2.85
N VAL A 402 15.35 28.35 -3.20
CA VAL A 402 14.78 28.35 -4.55
C VAL A 402 13.38 28.93 -4.46
N TYR A 403 13.10 29.97 -5.24
CA TYR A 403 11.71 30.38 -5.46
C TYR A 403 11.13 29.47 -6.54
N GLU A 404 10.05 28.75 -6.21
CA GLU A 404 9.39 27.82 -7.13
C GLU A 404 7.94 28.26 -7.46
N PRO A 405 7.72 29.49 -7.97
CA PRO A 405 6.41 29.87 -8.44
C PRO A 405 6.03 29.07 -9.70
N GLY A 406 4.75 28.71 -9.81
CA GLY A 406 4.24 27.80 -10.83
C GLY A 406 4.29 28.43 -12.21
N GLY A 407 4.78 27.65 -13.20
CA GLY A 407 5.08 28.11 -14.56
C GLY A 407 3.98 28.91 -15.29
N TRP A 408 2.72 28.71 -14.94
CA TRP A 408 1.59 29.46 -15.49
C TRP A 408 1.53 30.91 -14.96
N TYR A 409 1.59 31.09 -13.63
CA TYR A 409 1.53 32.41 -12.99
C TYR A 409 2.78 33.22 -13.30
N THR A 410 3.94 32.59 -13.33
CA THR A 410 5.21 33.23 -13.69
C THR A 410 5.21 33.79 -15.12
N GLY A 411 4.58 33.05 -16.04
CA GLY A 411 4.45 33.44 -17.44
C GLY A 411 3.53 34.64 -17.63
N GLN A 412 2.35 34.63 -16.98
CA GLN A 412 1.42 35.76 -17.03
C GLN A 412 1.92 36.98 -16.25
N PHE A 413 2.49 36.77 -15.06
CA PHE A 413 3.02 37.84 -14.24
C PHE A 413 4.19 38.57 -14.92
N SER A 414 5.08 37.83 -15.59
CA SER A 414 6.15 38.42 -16.39
C SER A 414 5.62 39.26 -17.56
N GLN A 415 4.58 38.77 -18.25
CA GLN A 415 3.93 39.49 -19.35
C GLN A 415 3.25 40.78 -18.89
N GLU A 416 2.61 40.78 -17.72
CA GLU A 416 1.85 41.93 -17.21
C GLU A 416 2.70 42.93 -16.43
N TYR A 417 3.70 42.48 -15.67
CA TYR A 417 4.42 43.29 -14.67
C TYR A 417 5.94 43.37 -14.89
N GLY A 418 6.46 42.84 -16.00
CA GLY A 418 7.86 43.03 -16.41
C GLY A 418 8.87 42.12 -15.69
N GLY A 419 8.40 41.04 -15.08
CA GLY A 419 9.21 40.07 -14.35
C GLY A 419 8.98 40.13 -12.84
N GLU A 420 9.12 38.98 -12.22
CA GLU A 420 8.74 38.69 -10.83
C GLU A 420 9.84 39.10 -9.84
N LEU A 421 11.07 39.20 -10.37
CA LEU A 421 12.30 39.35 -9.62
C LEU A 421 12.34 40.61 -8.71
N PRO A 422 11.96 41.82 -9.16
CA PRO A 422 11.98 43.00 -8.28
C PRO A 422 11.05 42.86 -7.07
N TYR A 423 9.87 42.28 -7.28
CA TYR A 423 8.86 42.09 -6.23
C TYR A 423 9.26 41.00 -5.23
N ILE A 424 9.89 39.92 -5.71
CA ILE A 424 10.42 38.85 -4.83
C ILE A 424 11.57 39.39 -3.97
N LEU A 425 12.47 40.19 -4.54
CA LEU A 425 13.57 40.80 -3.79
C LEU A 425 13.04 41.77 -2.72
N GLU A 426 11.99 42.54 -3.03
CA GLU A 426 11.33 43.45 -2.08
C GLU A 426 10.58 42.71 -0.97
N TYR A 427 9.80 41.69 -1.31
CA TYR A 427 9.03 40.90 -0.34
C TYR A 427 9.93 40.11 0.60
N SER A 428 11.02 39.56 0.08
CA SER A 428 11.88 38.66 0.84
C SER A 428 12.63 39.36 1.96
N GLY A 429 12.94 40.66 1.91
CA GLY A 429 13.56 41.46 2.99
C GLY A 429 14.90 40.94 3.56
N PHE A 430 15.30 39.74 3.19
CA PHE A 430 16.39 38.90 3.67
C PHE A 430 17.34 38.53 2.53
N SER A 431 17.04 38.94 1.29
CA SER A 431 17.93 38.71 0.16
C SER A 431 19.18 39.59 0.31
N PRO A 432 20.39 39.01 0.41
CA PRO A 432 21.64 39.79 0.36
C PRO A 432 21.81 40.52 -0.99
N TYR A 433 20.91 40.25 -1.95
CA TYR A 433 20.89 40.80 -3.29
C TYR A 433 19.84 41.88 -3.51
N TYR A 434 19.04 42.24 -2.49
CA TYR A 434 18.04 43.33 -2.61
C TYR A 434 18.66 44.67 -3.04
N ASN A 435 19.91 44.93 -2.66
CA ASN A 435 20.64 46.14 -3.03
C ASN A 435 21.46 45.99 -4.33
N LEU A 436 21.41 44.83 -5.00
CA LEU A 436 22.11 44.62 -6.27
C LEU A 436 21.25 45.12 -7.44
N SER A 437 21.91 45.62 -8.48
CA SER A 437 21.23 45.85 -9.75
C SER A 437 20.75 44.53 -10.37
N TYR A 438 19.71 44.59 -11.19
CA TYR A 438 19.18 43.44 -11.95
C TYR A 438 20.30 42.64 -12.66
N SER A 439 21.28 43.33 -13.26
CA SER A 439 22.43 42.70 -13.91
C SER A 439 23.36 41.97 -12.94
N GLU A 440 23.55 42.47 -11.73
CA GLU A 440 24.45 41.86 -10.74
C GLU A 440 23.80 40.64 -10.08
N ALA A 441 22.48 40.65 -9.90
CA ALA A 441 21.72 39.51 -9.42
C ALA A 441 21.73 38.34 -10.43
N LEU A 442 21.56 38.62 -11.73
CA LEU A 442 21.48 37.62 -12.80
C LEU A 442 22.69 36.66 -12.91
N PHE A 443 23.86 37.05 -12.42
CA PHE A 443 25.08 36.24 -12.46
C PHE A 443 25.38 35.50 -11.14
N LYS A 444 24.41 35.39 -10.22
CA LYS A 444 24.50 34.61 -8.98
C LYS A 444 23.63 33.34 -9.08
N PRO A 445 24.11 32.27 -9.72
CA PRO A 445 23.31 31.09 -10.06
C PRO A 445 22.70 30.38 -8.84
N GLU A 446 23.26 30.58 -7.64
CA GLU A 446 22.85 29.89 -6.41
C GLU A 446 21.46 30.31 -5.89
N TYR A 447 20.91 31.44 -6.36
CA TYR A 447 19.63 31.99 -5.90
C TYR A 447 18.51 31.91 -6.96
N PHE A 448 18.87 31.64 -8.23
CA PHE A 448 17.95 31.75 -9.37
C PHE A 448 17.71 30.44 -10.12
N MET A 449 18.24 29.32 -9.62
CA MET A 449 17.90 27.98 -10.10
C MET A 449 16.43 27.67 -9.73
N GLY A 450 15.49 27.96 -10.63
CA GLY A 450 14.06 27.68 -10.43
C GLY A 450 13.12 28.69 -11.09
N HIS A 451 13.60 29.90 -11.42
CA HIS A 451 12.76 30.89 -12.09
C HIS A 451 12.43 30.48 -13.53
N PRO A 452 11.15 30.26 -13.88
CA PRO A 452 10.79 29.87 -15.24
C PRO A 452 11.21 30.92 -16.26
N THR A 453 11.14 32.19 -15.88
CA THR A 453 11.35 33.33 -16.78
C THR A 453 12.81 33.65 -17.07
N LEU A 454 13.76 33.19 -16.24
CA LEU A 454 15.20 33.41 -16.44
C LEU A 454 15.90 32.22 -17.10
N TYR A 455 15.37 31.00 -16.93
CA TYR A 455 16.03 29.78 -17.38
C TYR A 455 15.11 28.64 -17.88
N THR A 456 13.83 28.84 -18.22
CA THR A 456 13.12 27.74 -18.90
C THR A 456 13.60 27.59 -20.35
N PRO A 457 14.18 26.44 -20.73
CA PRO A 457 14.08 26.04 -22.12
C PRO A 457 12.60 25.82 -22.39
N ILE A 458 12.09 26.48 -23.42
CA ILE A 458 10.73 26.33 -23.95
C ILE A 458 10.40 24.83 -23.98
N HIS A 459 9.49 24.39 -23.10
CA HIS A 459 9.08 22.99 -23.03
C HIS A 459 8.42 22.60 -24.35
N THR A 460 9.13 21.85 -25.18
CA THR A 460 8.48 21.05 -26.22
C THR A 460 7.74 19.89 -25.53
N PRO A 461 6.54 19.51 -25.99
CA PRO A 461 5.76 18.45 -25.36
C PRO A 461 6.48 17.11 -25.54
N GLN A 462 7.20 16.68 -24.51
CA GLN A 462 7.94 15.44 -24.47
C GLN A 462 7.36 14.53 -23.39
N ILE A 463 7.26 13.24 -23.68
CA ILE A 463 6.88 12.24 -22.69
C ILE A 463 8.11 11.99 -21.84
N THR A 464 8.05 12.40 -20.58
CA THR A 464 9.12 12.18 -19.61
C THR A 464 8.88 10.84 -18.93
N VAL A 465 9.82 9.90 -19.05
CA VAL A 465 9.72 8.59 -18.38
C VAL A 465 10.91 8.44 -17.45
N THR A 466 10.65 8.18 -16.17
CA THR A 466 11.66 7.71 -15.20
C THR A 466 11.47 6.20 -15.01
N GLN A 467 12.56 5.45 -14.79
CA GLN A 467 12.47 4.00 -14.52
C GLN A 467 11.70 3.68 -13.22
N TYR A 468 11.54 4.67 -12.34
CA TYR A 468 10.87 4.56 -11.04
C TYR A 468 9.45 5.18 -11.03
N SER A 469 8.87 5.38 -12.22
CA SER A 469 7.65 6.15 -12.45
C SER A 469 6.40 5.80 -11.61
N PRO A 470 6.17 4.59 -11.04
CA PRO A 470 5.00 4.41 -10.18
C PRO A 470 5.18 4.94 -8.73
N PHE A 471 6.39 5.30 -8.29
CA PHE A 471 6.64 5.67 -6.88
C PHE A 471 7.16 7.09 -6.66
N ALA A 472 7.63 7.77 -7.71
CA ALA A 472 8.25 9.08 -7.57
C ALA A 472 8.11 9.86 -8.88
N ALA A 473 7.07 10.70 -8.99
CA ALA A 473 6.90 11.56 -10.15
C ALA A 473 7.99 12.65 -10.25
N HIS A 474 8.68 12.96 -9.15
CA HIS A 474 9.65 14.07 -9.09
C HIS A 474 10.97 13.75 -8.36
N THR A 475 11.01 12.79 -7.42
CA THR A 475 12.18 12.58 -6.55
C THR A 475 13.45 12.10 -7.26
N PHE A 476 13.32 11.44 -8.42
CA PHE A 476 14.46 10.94 -9.19
C PHE A 476 14.74 11.78 -10.44
N SER A 477 14.02 12.87 -10.68
CA SER A 477 14.18 13.64 -11.93
C SER A 477 15.56 14.26 -12.10
N ASN A 478 16.26 14.51 -10.99
CA ASN A 478 17.57 15.15 -10.94
C ASN A 478 18.73 14.15 -10.97
N LEU A 479 18.45 12.84 -10.97
CA LEU A 479 19.50 11.84 -11.17
C LEU A 479 19.98 11.88 -12.62
N PRO A 480 21.25 11.50 -12.89
CA PRO A 480 21.68 11.19 -14.25
C PRO A 480 20.77 10.13 -14.91
N PRO A 481 20.54 10.18 -16.23
CA PRO A 481 19.69 9.21 -16.93
C PRO A 481 20.05 7.74 -16.68
N HIS A 482 21.34 7.44 -16.54
CA HIS A 482 21.85 6.09 -16.26
C HIS A 482 21.57 5.61 -14.82
N LEU A 483 21.16 6.49 -13.92
CA LEU A 483 20.73 6.19 -12.54
C LEU A 483 19.20 6.30 -12.37
N GLY A 484 18.44 6.31 -13.47
CA GLY A 484 16.98 6.37 -13.46
C GLY A 484 16.38 7.78 -13.46
N GLY A 485 17.22 8.78 -13.77
CA GLY A 485 16.81 10.15 -14.06
C GLY A 485 15.90 10.32 -15.27
N ARG A 486 15.47 11.56 -15.54
CA ARG A 486 14.60 11.84 -16.70
C ARG A 486 15.30 11.45 -18.00
N THR A 487 14.62 10.64 -18.82
CA THR A 487 14.93 10.50 -20.24
C THR A 487 13.81 11.15 -21.04
N ALA A 488 14.17 12.05 -21.95
CA ALA A 488 13.22 12.63 -22.90
C ALA A 488 13.02 11.65 -24.06
N GLN A 489 11.79 11.17 -24.23
CA GLN A 489 11.42 10.44 -25.43
C GLN A 489 10.56 11.32 -26.33
N THR A 490 10.85 11.28 -27.63
CA THR A 490 9.91 11.82 -28.62
C THR A 490 8.65 10.96 -28.65
N PHE A 491 7.53 11.50 -29.14
CA PHE A 491 6.31 10.71 -29.40
C PHE A 491 6.52 9.47 -30.28
N SER A 492 7.64 9.40 -31.03
CA SER A 492 8.02 8.25 -31.85
C SER A 492 8.84 7.19 -31.09
N GLY A 493 9.02 7.32 -29.77
CA GLY A 493 9.77 6.37 -28.94
C GLY A 493 11.29 6.42 -29.13
N LYS A 494 11.84 7.46 -29.77
CA LYS A 494 13.29 7.67 -29.83
C LYS A 494 13.75 8.44 -28.60
N THR A 495 14.76 7.91 -27.91
CA THR A 495 15.50 8.61 -26.87
C THR A 495 16.27 9.76 -27.49
N LEU A 496 16.12 10.97 -26.96
CA LEU A 496 17.04 12.07 -27.24
C LEU A 496 18.31 11.83 -26.39
N GLU A 497 19.47 11.70 -27.05
CA GLU A 497 20.77 11.64 -26.38
C GLU A 497 21.15 12.97 -25.75
#